data_AF-B6B785-F1
#
_entry.id   AF-B6B785-F1
#
_cell.length_a   1.000
_cell.length_b   1.000
_cell.length_c   1.000
_cell.angle_alpha   90.00
_cell.angle_beta   90.00
_cell.angle_gamma   90.00
#
_symmetry.space_group_name_H-M   'P 1'
#
loop_
_entity.id
_entity.type
_entity.pdbx_description
1 polymer ?
#
loop_
_entity_poly.entity_id
_entity_poly.type
_entity_poly.pdbx_seq_one_letter_code
_entity_poly.pdbx_strand_id
1 'polypeptide(L)'
;MTQIPVGGLAGLMLEPGARISHAAVVLAARTGTLLTWVGEGGVRLYSAGQPGGARADKLLWQARMALDDAARLRIVRRMYEIRFGETAPERRSIDQLRGIEGVRVREGYALLAQKYGVAWKRRKYDPKDWEAGDIPNRCLSSATACLHGLTEAAVLAAGYAPAIGFLHTGKPLSFVYDIADLWKLQTVVPEAFRIAGQAAKGKLDMAPDRAVRLACRDAFRRSGLLAKIIPQIEEVLSAGAMPRPEPPPEVIGPAFEDEEGSGDDGHRG
;
A
#
# COMPACT_ATOMS: atom_id res chain seq x y z
N MET A 1 -31.84 -0.15 -5.73
CA MET A 1 -30.85 0.37 -6.70
C MET A 1 -29.99 1.38 -5.96
N THR A 2 -28.66 1.21 -5.95
CA THR A 2 -27.74 2.16 -5.31
C THR A 2 -27.19 3.09 -6.38
N GLN A 3 -27.33 4.40 -6.21
CA GLN A 3 -26.74 5.40 -7.09
C GLN A 3 -25.36 5.79 -6.55
N ILE A 4 -24.37 5.86 -7.42
CA ILE A 4 -22.98 6.19 -7.07
C ILE A 4 -22.56 7.42 -7.89
N PRO A 5 -22.27 8.58 -7.26
CA PRO A 5 -21.80 9.76 -7.98
C PRO A 5 -20.34 9.56 -8.39
N VAL A 6 -20.11 8.90 -9.53
CA VAL A 6 -18.77 8.43 -9.91
C VAL A 6 -17.77 9.56 -10.06
N GLY A 7 -18.19 10.68 -10.65
CA GLY A 7 -17.35 11.85 -10.79
C GLY A 7 -17.04 12.58 -9.48
N GLY A 8 -17.57 12.09 -8.34
CA GLY A 8 -17.24 12.49 -6.97
C GLY A 8 -16.15 11.61 -6.31
N LEU A 9 -15.60 10.63 -7.03
CA LEU A 9 -14.74 9.58 -6.45
C LEU A 9 -13.35 9.54 -7.09
N ALA A 10 -12.32 9.44 -6.25
CA ALA A 10 -10.95 9.16 -6.70
C ALA A 10 -10.81 7.80 -7.40
N GLY A 11 -11.60 6.82 -6.97
CA GLY A 11 -11.60 5.49 -7.55
C GLY A 11 -12.73 4.59 -7.05
N LEU A 12 -12.99 3.55 -7.82
CA LEU A 12 -13.88 2.45 -7.50
C LEU A 12 -13.10 1.15 -7.37
N MET A 13 -13.37 0.43 -6.28
CA MET A 13 -12.86 -0.91 -6.04
C MET A 13 -13.93 -1.93 -6.40
N LEU A 14 -13.71 -2.67 -7.48
CA LEU A 14 -14.58 -3.73 -7.99
C LEU A 14 -14.14 -5.07 -7.38
N GLU A 15 -14.92 -5.54 -6.40
CA GLU A 15 -14.71 -6.82 -5.72
C GLU A 15 -15.23 -8.03 -6.53
N PRO A 16 -14.89 -9.28 -6.15
CA PRO A 16 -15.34 -10.47 -6.86
C PRO A 16 -16.86 -10.55 -7.02
N GLY A 17 -17.31 -10.94 -8.21
CA GLY A 17 -18.74 -11.00 -8.57
C GLY A 17 -19.29 -9.69 -9.15
N ALA A 18 -18.54 -8.58 -9.07
CA ALA A 18 -18.90 -7.35 -9.77
C ALA A 18 -18.82 -7.53 -11.30
N ARG A 19 -19.83 -7.00 -12.00
CA ARG A 19 -19.83 -6.82 -13.45
C ARG A 19 -20.00 -5.34 -13.73
N ILE A 20 -19.16 -4.79 -14.60
CA ILE A 20 -19.22 -3.38 -15.00
C ILE A 20 -19.49 -3.31 -16.50
N SER A 21 -20.40 -2.42 -16.90
CA SER A 21 -20.70 -2.19 -18.31
C SER A 21 -19.64 -1.30 -18.96
N HIS A 22 -19.49 -1.41 -20.29
CA HIS A 22 -18.62 -0.51 -21.05
C HIS A 22 -18.96 0.97 -20.80
N ALA A 23 -20.25 1.32 -20.76
CA ALA A 23 -20.68 2.70 -20.50
C ALA A 23 -20.25 3.23 -19.12
N ALA A 24 -20.27 2.39 -18.08
CA ALA A 24 -19.77 2.75 -16.77
C ALA A 24 -18.25 2.96 -16.77
N VAL A 25 -17.50 2.15 -17.52
CA VAL A 25 -16.05 2.34 -17.71
C VAL A 25 -15.77 3.66 -18.45
N VAL A 26 -16.52 3.98 -19.51
CA VAL A 26 -16.40 5.26 -20.24
C VAL A 26 -16.71 6.45 -19.33
N LEU A 27 -17.74 6.36 -18.47
CA LEU A 27 -18.08 7.44 -17.55
C LEU A 27 -16.99 7.64 -16.48
N ALA A 28 -16.53 6.56 -15.86
CA ALA A 28 -15.40 6.60 -14.94
C ALA A 28 -14.17 7.21 -15.63
N ALA A 29 -13.97 6.90 -16.91
CA ALA A 29 -12.85 7.43 -17.66
C ALA A 29 -12.91 8.92 -17.94
N ARG A 30 -14.09 9.43 -18.29
CA ARG A 30 -14.32 10.86 -18.53
C ARG A 30 -14.19 11.70 -17.26
N THR A 31 -14.44 11.10 -16.10
CA THR A 31 -14.42 11.75 -14.79
C THR A 31 -13.17 11.44 -13.99
N GLY A 32 -12.13 10.88 -14.65
CA GLY A 32 -10.86 10.53 -14.01
C GLY A 32 -10.95 9.51 -12.87
N THR A 33 -12.07 8.81 -12.71
CA THR A 33 -12.25 7.83 -11.64
C THR A 33 -11.45 6.56 -11.93
N LEU A 34 -10.48 6.24 -11.06
CA LEU A 34 -9.70 5.01 -11.18
C LEU A 34 -10.59 3.78 -10.99
N LEU A 35 -10.51 2.81 -11.90
CA LEU A 35 -11.15 1.51 -11.70
C LEU A 35 -10.12 0.48 -11.25
N THR A 36 -10.34 -0.17 -10.11
CA THR A 36 -9.46 -1.24 -9.62
C THR A 36 -10.26 -2.52 -9.45
N TRP A 37 -9.78 -3.60 -10.04
CA TRP A 37 -10.31 -4.94 -9.79
C TRP A 37 -9.53 -5.54 -8.64
N VAL A 38 -10.21 -5.73 -7.53
CA VAL A 38 -9.60 -6.18 -6.28
C VAL A 38 -10.24 -7.48 -5.78
N GLY A 39 -9.52 -8.18 -4.91
CA GLY A 39 -10.11 -9.22 -4.07
C GLY A 39 -11.07 -8.62 -3.04
N GLU A 40 -11.86 -9.48 -2.40
CA GLU A 40 -12.79 -9.09 -1.34
C GLU A 40 -12.08 -8.26 -0.25
N GLY A 41 -12.52 -7.04 0.01
CA GLY A 41 -11.89 -6.16 0.98
C GLY A 41 -10.60 -5.49 0.54
N GLY A 42 -10.27 -5.47 -0.75
CA GLY A 42 -9.02 -4.90 -1.24
C GLY A 42 -7.78 -5.78 -1.00
N VAL A 43 -7.99 -7.04 -0.60
CA VAL A 43 -6.92 -7.98 -0.17
C VAL A 43 -6.00 -8.46 -1.29
N ARG A 44 -6.24 -8.02 -2.52
CA ARG A 44 -5.41 -8.28 -3.69
C ARG A 44 -5.77 -7.27 -4.75
N LEU A 45 -4.79 -6.74 -5.46
CA LEU A 45 -5.05 -6.05 -6.72
C LEU A 45 -4.86 -7.04 -7.87
N TYR A 46 -5.84 -7.13 -8.77
CA TYR A 46 -5.78 -7.97 -9.97
C TYR A 46 -5.45 -7.13 -11.21
N SER A 47 -6.08 -5.97 -11.33
CA SER A 47 -5.93 -5.05 -12.45
C SER A 47 -6.36 -3.66 -12.03
N ALA A 48 -5.83 -2.65 -12.71
CA ALA A 48 -6.28 -1.28 -12.61
C ALA A 48 -6.55 -0.75 -14.02
N GLY A 49 -7.76 -0.27 -14.26
CA GLY A 49 -8.08 0.57 -15.41
C GLY A 49 -7.62 1.98 -15.09
N GLN A 50 -6.74 2.52 -15.93
CA GLN A 50 -6.13 3.84 -15.75
C GLN A 50 -6.71 4.87 -16.73
N PRO A 51 -8.00 5.19 -16.71
CA PRO A 51 -8.41 6.36 -17.45
C PRO A 51 -7.99 7.61 -16.65
N GLY A 52 -6.97 8.31 -17.13
CA GLY A 52 -6.27 9.38 -16.40
C GLY A 52 -5.04 8.90 -15.61
N GLY A 53 -4.38 7.82 -16.06
CA GLY A 53 -3.18 7.26 -15.44
C GLY A 53 -2.12 8.32 -15.11
N ALA A 54 -1.65 8.26 -13.85
CA ALA A 54 -0.52 8.98 -13.27
C ALA A 54 -0.33 10.44 -13.72
N ARG A 55 -0.63 11.40 -12.84
CA ARG A 55 -0.30 12.79 -13.15
C ARG A 55 1.22 12.89 -13.35
N ALA A 56 1.62 13.39 -14.52
CA ALA A 56 3.03 13.44 -14.90
C ALA A 56 3.85 14.23 -13.87
N ASP A 57 3.29 15.29 -13.29
CA ASP A 57 3.91 16.07 -12.21
C ASP A 57 4.20 15.23 -10.95
N LYS A 58 3.24 14.41 -10.48
CA LYS A 58 3.44 13.50 -9.34
C LYS A 58 4.48 12.43 -9.63
N LEU A 59 4.47 11.86 -10.83
CA LEU A 59 5.49 10.89 -11.24
C LEU A 59 6.89 11.51 -11.30
N LEU A 60 7.01 12.67 -11.95
CA LEU A 60 8.28 13.39 -12.07
C LEU A 60 8.79 13.83 -10.70
N TRP A 61 7.90 14.26 -9.81
CA TRP A 61 8.25 14.63 -8.44
C TRP A 61 8.76 13.42 -7.65
N GLN A 62 8.03 12.31 -7.67
CA GLN A 62 8.45 11.05 -7.03
C GLN A 62 9.80 10.56 -7.58
N ALA A 63 9.97 10.58 -8.90
CA ALA A 63 11.20 10.19 -9.56
C ALA A 63 12.38 11.10 -9.17
N ARG A 64 12.17 12.43 -9.17
CA ARG A 64 13.17 13.42 -8.76
C ARG A 64 13.65 13.16 -7.34
N MET A 65 12.73 12.94 -6.41
CA MET A 65 13.09 12.64 -5.02
C MET A 65 13.78 11.27 -4.87
N ALA A 66 13.37 10.29 -5.66
CA ALA A 66 14.00 8.98 -5.64
C ALA A 66 15.43 9.02 -6.21
N LEU A 67 15.73 9.92 -7.15
CA LEU A 67 17.06 10.08 -7.77
C LEU A 67 18.00 10.99 -6.96
N ASP A 68 17.51 11.73 -5.98
CA ASP A 68 18.30 12.57 -5.08
C ASP A 68 18.58 11.85 -3.75
N ASP A 69 19.85 11.59 -3.44
CA ASP A 69 20.24 10.81 -2.25
C ASP A 69 19.84 11.49 -0.94
N ALA A 70 19.86 12.82 -0.89
CA ALA A 70 19.51 13.57 0.32
C ALA A 70 17.99 13.56 0.55
N ALA A 71 17.19 13.74 -0.50
CA ALA A 71 15.74 13.62 -0.45
C ALA A 71 15.33 12.19 -0.09
N ARG A 72 15.93 11.18 -0.72
CA ARG A 72 15.70 9.77 -0.40
C ARG A 72 15.97 9.47 1.07
N LEU A 73 17.09 9.95 1.62
CA LEU A 73 17.40 9.75 3.04
C LEU A 73 16.36 10.42 3.96
N ARG A 74 15.92 11.65 3.65
CA ARG A 74 14.88 12.32 4.44
C ARG A 74 13.56 11.54 4.43
N ILE A 75 13.16 11.02 3.26
CA ILE A 75 11.94 10.21 3.10
C ILE A 75 12.04 8.91 3.91
N VAL A 76 13.15 8.18 3.81
CA VAL A 76 13.35 6.95 4.59
C VAL A 76 13.33 7.22 6.10
N ARG A 77 13.91 8.34 6.55
CA ARG A 77 13.84 8.75 7.96
C ARG A 77 12.40 9.07 8.37
N ARG A 78 11.62 9.74 7.52
CA ARG A 78 10.20 10.00 7.80
C ARG A 78 9.38 8.72 7.89
N MET A 79 9.61 7.77 6.98
CA MET A 79 8.98 6.45 7.05
C MET A 79 9.30 5.73 8.36
N TYR A 80 10.56 5.78 8.81
CA TYR A 80 10.98 5.21 10.09
C TYR A 80 10.21 5.83 11.26
N GLU A 81 10.10 7.17 11.29
CA GLU A 81 9.38 7.90 12.33
C GLU A 81 7.91 7.52 12.41
N ILE A 82 7.22 7.45 11.27
CA ILE A 82 5.82 7.05 11.21
C ILE A 82 5.65 5.60 11.70
N ARG A 83 6.55 4.70 11.27
CA ARG A 83 6.47 3.27 11.60
C ARG A 83 6.65 3.00 13.09
N PHE A 84 7.56 3.73 13.75
CA PHE A 84 7.97 3.45 15.13
C PHE A 84 7.50 4.49 16.16
N GLY A 85 6.97 5.63 15.72
CA GLY A 85 6.52 6.71 16.61
C GLY A 85 7.66 7.46 17.31
N GLU A 86 8.88 7.38 16.80
CA GLU A 86 10.07 7.99 17.38
C GLU A 86 11.05 8.46 16.31
N THR A 87 11.90 9.44 16.65
CA THR A 87 12.88 10.01 15.72
C THR A 87 13.88 8.95 15.23
N ALA A 88 14.12 8.93 13.92
CA ALA A 88 15.14 8.06 13.34
C ALA A 88 16.53 8.40 13.93
N PRO A 89 17.37 7.41 14.30
CA PRO A 89 18.70 7.68 14.84
C PRO A 89 19.53 8.58 13.92
N GLU A 90 20.16 9.61 14.48
CA GLU A 90 21.01 10.53 13.72
C GLU A 90 22.25 9.83 13.14
N ARG A 91 22.79 10.41 12.05
CA ARG A 91 24.04 9.96 11.41
C ARG A 91 24.04 8.48 11.00
N ARG A 92 22.87 7.95 10.61
CA ARG A 92 22.72 6.60 10.07
C ARG A 92 22.40 6.61 8.59
N SER A 93 23.04 5.72 7.84
CA SER A 93 22.69 5.44 6.45
C SER A 93 21.38 4.65 6.34
N ILE A 94 20.80 4.59 5.14
CA ILE A 94 19.60 3.80 4.85
C ILE A 94 19.80 2.32 5.24
N ASP A 95 20.95 1.74 4.89
CA ASP A 95 21.27 0.34 5.23
C ASP A 95 21.32 0.09 6.75
N GLN A 96 21.84 1.07 7.51
CA GLN A 96 21.87 0.98 8.97
C GLN A 96 20.47 1.09 9.57
N LEU A 97 19.63 2.01 9.07
CA LEU A 97 18.22 2.13 9.48
C LEU A 97 17.45 0.83 9.21
N ARG A 98 17.64 0.22 8.04
CA ARG A 98 17.07 -1.08 7.66
C ARG A 98 17.51 -2.20 8.61
N GLY A 99 18.76 -2.19 9.06
CA GLY A 99 19.28 -3.14 10.04
C GLY A 99 18.54 -3.05 11.39
N ILE A 100 18.33 -1.83 11.89
CA ILE A 100 17.61 -1.56 13.14
C ILE A 100 16.15 -1.99 13.02
N GLU A 101 15.50 -1.60 11.93
CA GLU A 101 14.13 -2.00 11.60
C GLU A 101 13.97 -3.52 11.52
N GLY A 102 14.92 -4.22 10.89
CA GLY A 102 14.91 -5.68 10.80
C GLY A 102 14.97 -6.38 12.16
N VAL A 103 15.70 -5.82 13.14
CA VAL A 103 15.70 -6.33 14.53
C VAL A 103 14.32 -6.15 15.16
N ARG A 104 13.76 -4.94 15.09
CA ARG A 104 12.46 -4.62 15.68
C ARG A 104 11.31 -5.44 15.10
N VAL A 105 11.33 -5.68 13.79
CA VAL A 105 10.34 -6.55 13.13
C VAL A 105 10.43 -7.99 13.66
N ARG A 106 11.65 -8.52 13.85
CA ARG A 106 11.84 -9.87 14.41
C ARG A 106 11.35 -9.96 15.85
N GLU A 107 11.63 -8.95 16.68
CA GLU A 107 11.13 -8.86 18.06
C GLU A 107 9.60 -8.77 18.10
N GLY A 108 9.01 -7.93 17.24
CA GLY A 108 7.55 -7.83 17.09
C GLY A 108 6.90 -9.17 16.73
N TYR A 109 7.50 -9.93 15.81
CA TYR A 109 7.04 -11.28 15.50
C TYR A 109 7.16 -12.24 16.70
N ALA A 110 8.27 -12.20 17.44
CA ALA A 110 8.45 -13.05 18.62
C ALA A 110 7.40 -12.74 19.71
N LEU A 111 7.14 -11.46 19.97
CA LEU A 111 6.12 -11.03 20.94
C LEU A 111 4.72 -11.46 20.53
N LEU A 112 4.36 -11.31 19.25
CA LEU A 112 3.06 -11.74 18.75
C LEU A 112 2.93 -13.27 18.74
N ALA A 113 4.00 -13.99 18.42
CA ALA A 113 4.04 -15.44 18.50
C ALA A 113 3.75 -15.92 19.93
N GLN A 114 4.43 -15.33 20.93
CA GLN A 114 4.19 -15.63 22.34
C GLN A 114 2.76 -15.30 22.74
N LYS A 115 2.27 -14.09 22.41
CA LYS A 115 0.92 -13.61 22.74
C LYS A 115 -0.17 -14.54 22.23
N TYR A 116 -0.03 -15.06 21.01
CA TYR A 116 -1.05 -15.91 20.38
C TYR A 116 -0.80 -17.42 20.54
N GLY A 117 0.32 -17.82 21.18
CA GLY A 117 0.68 -19.21 21.40
C GLY A 117 1.06 -19.94 20.10
N VAL A 118 1.86 -19.28 19.27
CA VAL A 118 2.33 -19.79 17.97
C VAL A 118 3.80 -20.19 18.08
N ALA A 119 4.15 -21.39 17.62
CA ALA A 119 5.54 -21.79 17.46
C ALA A 119 6.18 -21.00 16.30
N TRP A 120 7.07 -20.06 16.62
CA TRP A 120 7.72 -19.19 15.64
C TRP A 120 9.24 -19.34 15.69
N LYS A 121 9.84 -19.67 14.53
CA LYS A 121 11.30 -19.77 14.39
C LYS A 121 11.86 -18.56 13.65
N ARG A 122 11.38 -18.33 12.43
CA ARG A 122 11.77 -17.23 11.57
C ARG A 122 10.76 -17.04 10.44
N ARG A 123 10.83 -15.87 9.80
CA ARG A 123 10.17 -15.66 8.51
C ARG A 123 10.87 -16.51 7.46
N LYS A 124 10.16 -17.48 6.87
CA LYS A 124 10.64 -18.34 5.78
C LYS A 124 9.47 -18.70 4.89
N TYR A 125 9.60 -18.47 3.59
CA TYR A 125 8.65 -18.92 2.59
C TYR A 125 9.40 -19.23 1.30
N ASP A 126 8.89 -20.18 0.51
CA ASP A 126 9.35 -20.44 -0.84
C ASP A 126 8.37 -19.81 -1.83
N PRO A 127 8.80 -18.85 -2.67
CA PRO A 127 7.94 -18.28 -3.70
C PRO A 127 7.41 -19.30 -4.72
N LYS A 128 8.07 -20.45 -4.88
CA LYS A 128 7.70 -21.52 -5.82
C LYS A 128 6.89 -22.65 -5.17
N ASP A 129 6.90 -22.75 -3.85
CA ASP A 129 6.19 -23.78 -3.10
C ASP A 129 5.48 -23.15 -1.89
N TRP A 130 4.18 -22.90 -2.07
CA TRP A 130 3.32 -22.33 -1.03
C TRP A 130 3.14 -23.27 0.17
N GLU A 131 3.07 -24.58 -0.07
CA GLU A 131 2.79 -25.59 0.96
C GLU A 131 4.02 -25.94 1.79
N ALA A 132 5.23 -25.63 1.30
CA ALA A 132 6.46 -25.74 2.09
C ALA A 132 6.53 -24.77 3.30
N GLY A 133 5.66 -23.76 3.35
CA GLY A 133 5.58 -22.82 4.47
C GLY A 133 4.77 -23.37 5.65
N ASP A 134 5.28 -23.20 6.87
CA ASP A 134 4.49 -23.47 8.07
C ASP A 134 3.24 -22.57 8.16
N ILE A 135 2.24 -22.97 8.94
CA ILE A 135 0.96 -22.22 9.08
C ILE A 135 1.21 -20.74 9.40
N PRO A 136 2.06 -20.36 10.39
CA PRO A 136 2.34 -18.95 10.68
C PRO A 136 2.90 -18.19 9.48
N ASN A 137 3.83 -18.78 8.73
CA ASN A 137 4.39 -18.14 7.54
C ASN A 137 3.36 -17.99 6.42
N ARG A 138 2.51 -19.00 6.17
CA ARG A 138 1.41 -18.89 5.19
C ARG A 138 0.39 -17.83 5.58
N CYS A 139 0.02 -17.76 6.86
CA CYS A 139 -0.83 -16.70 7.41
C CYS A 139 -0.21 -15.32 7.20
N LEU A 140 1.06 -15.14 7.56
CA LEU A 140 1.77 -13.86 7.37
C LEU A 140 1.90 -13.48 5.90
N SER A 141 2.15 -14.44 5.01
CA SER A 141 2.21 -14.19 3.56
C SER A 141 0.85 -13.76 3.02
N SER A 142 -0.23 -14.42 3.44
CA SER A 142 -1.60 -14.05 3.07
C SER A 142 -1.95 -12.65 3.55
N ALA A 143 -1.65 -12.34 4.82
CA ALA A 143 -1.87 -11.03 5.43
C ALA A 143 -1.07 -9.91 4.74
N THR A 144 0.20 -10.19 4.44
CA THR A 144 1.08 -9.24 3.74
C THR A 144 0.58 -8.98 2.32
N ALA A 145 0.14 -10.02 1.59
CA ALA A 145 -0.46 -9.85 0.28
C ALA A 145 -1.74 -8.99 0.33
N CYS A 146 -2.55 -9.14 1.39
CA CYS A 146 -3.72 -8.28 1.62
C CYS A 146 -3.34 -6.80 1.71
N LEU A 147 -2.33 -6.49 2.52
CA LEU A 147 -1.88 -5.12 2.72
C LEU A 147 -1.24 -4.54 1.45
N HIS A 148 -0.47 -5.36 0.72
CA HIS A 148 0.13 -4.92 -0.54
C HIS A 148 -0.94 -4.58 -1.58
N GLY A 149 -1.99 -5.40 -1.73
CA GLY A 149 -3.09 -5.11 -2.66
C GLY A 149 -3.79 -3.79 -2.36
N LEU A 150 -4.12 -3.54 -1.09
CA LEU A 150 -4.73 -2.28 -0.66
C LEU A 150 -3.80 -1.08 -0.89
N THR A 151 -2.52 -1.25 -0.56
CA THR A 151 -1.51 -0.20 -0.68
C THR A 151 -1.23 0.14 -2.15
N GLU A 152 -1.17 -0.86 -3.02
CA GLU A 152 -0.98 -0.66 -4.47
C GLU A 152 -2.16 0.10 -5.06
N ALA A 153 -3.39 -0.25 -4.69
CA ALA A 153 -4.58 0.50 -5.11
C ALA A 153 -4.52 1.96 -4.65
N ALA A 154 -4.08 2.22 -3.41
CA ALA A 154 -3.94 3.57 -2.88
C ALA A 154 -2.82 4.37 -3.56
N VAL A 155 -1.67 3.75 -3.86
CA VAL A 155 -0.55 4.39 -4.60
C VAL A 155 -1.01 4.82 -5.99
N LEU A 156 -1.74 3.95 -6.70
CA LEU A 156 -2.29 4.25 -8.02
C LEU A 156 -3.36 5.35 -7.97
N ALA A 157 -4.24 5.31 -6.97
CA ALA A 157 -5.25 6.33 -6.74
C ALA A 157 -4.63 7.70 -6.42
N ALA A 158 -3.53 7.73 -5.66
CA ALA A 158 -2.78 8.94 -5.36
C ALA A 158 -2.01 9.50 -6.58
N GLY A 159 -1.87 8.73 -7.66
CA GLY A 159 -1.20 9.15 -8.90
C GLY A 159 0.31 8.87 -8.93
N TYR A 160 0.81 8.03 -8.03
CA TYR A 160 2.23 7.67 -7.94
C TYR A 160 2.53 6.31 -8.59
N ALA A 161 3.81 6.07 -8.87
CA ALA A 161 4.30 4.81 -9.44
C ALA A 161 4.61 3.77 -8.34
N PRO A 162 4.01 2.56 -8.38
CA PRO A 162 4.36 1.45 -7.49
C PRO A 162 5.83 1.04 -7.52
N ALA A 163 6.52 1.25 -8.64
CA ALA A 163 7.88 0.76 -8.86
C ALA A 163 8.98 1.68 -8.28
N ILE A 164 8.69 2.94 -8.01
CA ILE A 164 9.68 3.94 -7.58
C ILE A 164 9.70 4.03 -6.05
N GLY A 165 10.44 3.11 -5.41
CA GLY A 165 10.64 3.10 -3.95
C GLY A 165 11.88 3.86 -3.48
N PHE A 166 11.97 4.04 -2.17
CA PHE A 166 13.01 4.76 -1.44
C PHE A 166 13.81 3.85 -0.50
N LEU A 167 13.14 2.93 0.20
CA LEU A 167 13.79 1.91 1.04
C LEU A 167 13.95 0.60 0.26
N HIS A 168 12.91 0.18 -0.45
CA HIS A 168 12.97 -0.92 -1.41
C HIS A 168 13.24 -0.38 -2.82
N THR A 169 14.06 -1.10 -3.61
CA THR A 169 14.36 -0.72 -5.01
C THR A 169 14.46 -1.96 -5.90
N GLY A 170 14.35 -1.77 -7.22
CA GLY A 170 14.57 -2.82 -8.22
C GLY A 170 13.45 -3.86 -8.35
N LYS A 171 12.32 -3.68 -7.66
CA LYS A 171 11.12 -4.50 -7.80
C LYS A 171 9.94 -3.69 -8.35
N PRO A 172 9.00 -4.30 -9.11
CA PRO A 172 7.83 -3.60 -9.65
C PRO A 172 6.92 -2.95 -8.60
N LEU A 173 6.98 -3.41 -7.35
CA LEU A 173 6.14 -2.96 -6.22
C LEU A 173 6.96 -2.32 -5.09
N SER A 174 8.14 -1.78 -5.41
CA SER A 174 9.06 -1.26 -4.40
C SER A 174 8.41 -0.21 -3.48
N PHE A 175 7.71 0.76 -4.04
CA PHE A 175 7.03 1.80 -3.26
C PHE A 175 5.84 1.26 -2.47
N VAL A 176 5.15 0.24 -3.00
CA VAL A 176 4.08 -0.46 -2.28
C VAL A 176 4.62 -1.11 -1.02
N TYR A 177 5.82 -1.70 -1.07
CA TYR A 177 6.46 -2.27 0.11
C TYR A 177 6.83 -1.20 1.14
N ASP A 178 7.38 -0.06 0.70
CA ASP A 178 7.73 1.06 1.56
C ASP A 178 6.51 1.55 2.37
N ILE A 179 5.39 1.80 1.69
CA ILE A 179 4.18 2.34 2.31
C ILE A 179 3.45 1.27 3.14
N ALA A 180 3.39 0.02 2.67
CA ALA A 180 2.74 -1.06 3.40
C ALA A 180 3.44 -1.31 4.75
N ASP A 181 4.75 -1.23 4.79
CA ASP A 181 5.54 -1.53 5.99
C ASP A 181 5.30 -0.53 7.14
N LEU A 182 4.79 0.67 6.86
CA LEU A 182 4.34 1.64 7.87
C LEU A 182 3.21 1.07 8.76
N TRP A 183 2.32 0.27 8.17
CA TRP A 183 1.09 -0.21 8.83
C TRP A 183 1.14 -1.67 9.25
N LYS A 184 2.09 -2.43 8.70
CA LYS A 184 2.13 -3.90 8.74
C LYS A 184 2.08 -4.48 10.15
N LEU A 185 2.89 -3.96 11.07
CA LEU A 185 2.94 -4.45 12.46
C LEU A 185 1.72 -4.04 13.29
N GLN A 186 1.04 -2.95 12.91
CA GLN A 186 -0.12 -2.43 13.64
C GLN A 186 -1.44 -3.06 13.16
N THR A 187 -1.47 -3.61 11.95
CA THR A 187 -2.71 -4.07 11.30
C THR A 187 -2.69 -5.57 11.01
N VAL A 188 -1.99 -6.00 9.96
CA VAL A 188 -2.16 -7.35 9.40
C VAL A 188 -1.33 -8.43 10.10
N VAL A 189 -0.18 -8.08 10.69
CA VAL A 189 0.68 -9.04 11.38
C VAL A 189 0.01 -9.60 12.65
N PRO A 190 -0.59 -8.80 13.54
CA PRO A 190 -1.33 -9.34 14.68
C PRO A 190 -2.45 -10.29 14.27
N GLU A 191 -3.19 -9.98 13.21
CA GLU A 191 -4.24 -10.85 12.67
C GLU A 191 -3.67 -12.18 12.14
N ALA A 192 -2.54 -12.14 11.42
CA ALA A 192 -1.88 -13.35 10.93
C ALA A 192 -1.48 -14.29 12.07
N PHE A 193 -0.86 -13.77 13.14
CA PHE A 193 -0.48 -14.58 14.30
C PHE A 193 -1.70 -15.06 15.10
N ARG A 194 -2.73 -14.22 15.22
CA ARG A 194 -4.00 -14.61 15.87
C ARG A 194 -4.65 -15.79 15.15
N ILE A 195 -4.77 -15.72 13.82
CA ILE A 195 -5.34 -16.81 13.01
C ILE A 195 -4.45 -18.05 13.05
N ALA A 196 -3.12 -17.90 12.96
CA ALA A 196 -2.20 -19.03 13.09
C ALA A 196 -2.32 -19.74 14.45
N GLY A 197 -2.48 -18.98 15.54
CA GLY A 197 -2.70 -19.53 16.88
C GLY A 197 -4.05 -20.22 17.03
N GLN A 198 -5.10 -19.73 16.37
CA GLN A 198 -6.40 -20.41 16.30
C GLN A 198 -6.32 -21.72 15.50
N ALA A 199 -5.62 -21.71 14.36
CA ALA A 199 -5.38 -22.88 13.54
C ALA A 199 -4.64 -23.98 14.34
N ALA A 200 -3.57 -23.62 15.03
CA ALA A 200 -2.80 -24.55 15.87
C ALA A 200 -3.62 -25.18 17.00
N LYS A 201 -4.68 -24.51 17.45
CA LYS A 201 -5.60 -24.99 18.50
C LYS A 201 -6.81 -25.75 17.93
N GLY A 202 -6.88 -25.98 16.61
CA GLY A 202 -8.01 -26.62 15.96
C GLY A 202 -9.31 -25.81 16.03
N LYS A 203 -9.22 -24.47 16.14
CA LYS A 203 -10.37 -23.57 16.35
C LYS A 203 -10.86 -22.87 15.08
N LEU A 204 -10.31 -23.21 13.92
CA LEU A 204 -10.77 -22.65 12.65
C LEU A 204 -11.76 -23.60 11.99
N ASP A 205 -12.85 -23.03 11.47
CA ASP A 205 -13.87 -23.67 10.65
C ASP A 205 -13.55 -23.60 9.14
N MET A 206 -12.45 -22.96 8.78
CA MET A 206 -12.02 -22.73 7.41
C MET A 206 -10.50 -22.75 7.26
N ALA A 207 -10.03 -22.76 6.01
CA ALA A 207 -8.61 -22.70 5.71
C ALA A 207 -7.95 -21.42 6.28
N PRO A 208 -6.73 -21.50 6.86
CA PRO A 208 -6.09 -20.37 7.52
C PRO A 208 -5.88 -19.14 6.63
N ASP A 209 -5.56 -19.35 5.35
CA ASP A 209 -5.38 -18.28 4.37
C ASP A 209 -6.68 -17.50 4.13
N ARG A 210 -7.83 -18.19 4.04
CA ARG A 210 -9.15 -17.57 3.94
C ARG A 210 -9.49 -16.79 5.21
N ALA A 211 -9.27 -17.38 6.37
CA ALA A 211 -9.52 -16.72 7.66
C ALA A 211 -8.67 -15.45 7.81
N VAL A 212 -7.41 -15.46 7.37
CA VAL A 212 -6.54 -14.28 7.35
C VAL A 212 -7.08 -13.18 6.42
N ARG A 213 -7.50 -13.52 5.20
CA ARG A 213 -8.05 -12.53 4.25
C ARG A 213 -9.26 -11.81 4.83
N LEU A 214 -10.20 -12.56 5.43
CA LEU A 214 -11.37 -11.99 6.10
C LEU A 214 -10.97 -11.11 7.30
N ALA A 215 -10.03 -11.57 8.12
CA ALA A 215 -9.53 -10.79 9.25
C ALA A 215 -8.84 -9.48 8.81
N CYS A 216 -8.08 -9.51 7.70
CA CYS A 216 -7.44 -8.32 7.13
C CYS A 216 -8.48 -7.33 6.61
N ARG A 217 -9.48 -7.78 5.83
CA ARG A 217 -10.60 -6.94 5.38
C ARG A 217 -11.25 -6.22 6.56
N ASP A 218 -11.56 -6.96 7.62
CA ASP A 218 -12.23 -6.40 8.79
C ASP A 218 -11.29 -5.44 9.54
N ALA A 219 -9.99 -5.74 9.64
CA ALA A 219 -9.00 -4.85 10.23
C ALA A 219 -8.84 -3.54 9.44
N PHE A 220 -8.84 -3.59 8.11
CA PHE A 220 -8.78 -2.40 7.25
C PHE A 220 -10.00 -1.50 7.44
N ARG A 221 -11.20 -2.10 7.51
CA ARG A 221 -12.44 -1.36 7.79
C ARG A 221 -12.43 -0.73 9.18
N ARG A 222 -12.13 -1.52 10.22
CA ARG A 222 -12.10 -1.01 11.63
C ARG A 222 -11.09 0.12 11.83
N SER A 223 -9.95 0.07 11.14
CA SER A 223 -8.90 1.08 11.27
C SER A 223 -9.09 2.28 10.35
N GLY A 224 -10.01 2.21 9.38
CA GLY A 224 -10.14 3.21 8.31
C GLY A 224 -8.87 3.34 7.46
N LEU A 225 -8.11 2.25 7.29
CA LEU A 225 -6.75 2.30 6.74
C LEU A 225 -6.71 2.93 5.34
N LEU A 226 -7.68 2.63 4.47
CA LEU A 226 -7.72 3.16 3.11
C LEU A 226 -7.75 4.70 3.08
N ALA A 227 -8.52 5.32 3.98
CA ALA A 227 -8.61 6.78 4.09
C ALA A 227 -7.33 7.43 4.65
N LYS A 228 -6.44 6.63 5.26
CA LYS A 228 -5.18 7.10 5.86
C LYS A 228 -3.98 6.95 4.92
N ILE A 229 -3.98 5.95 4.04
CA ILE A 229 -2.81 5.65 3.19
C ILE A 229 -2.49 6.82 2.26
N ILE A 230 -3.48 7.39 1.56
CA ILE A 230 -3.23 8.47 0.59
C ILE A 230 -2.63 9.73 1.27
N PRO A 231 -3.23 10.29 2.35
CA PRO A 231 -2.60 11.38 3.09
C PRO A 231 -1.19 11.03 3.59
N GLN A 232 -0.98 9.80 4.06
CA GLN A 232 0.33 9.37 4.55
C GLN A 232 1.39 9.31 3.43
N ILE A 233 1.01 8.93 2.21
CA ILE A 233 1.90 8.96 1.04
C ILE A 233 2.37 10.39 0.78
N GLU A 234 1.45 11.35 0.74
CA GLU A 234 1.78 12.77 0.51
C GLU A 234 2.70 13.31 1.62
N GLU A 235 2.43 12.96 2.87
CA GLU A 235 3.25 13.35 4.02
C GLU A 235 4.68 12.77 3.93
N VAL A 236 4.80 11.48 3.59
CA VAL A 236 6.10 10.80 3.42
C VAL A 236 6.91 11.45 2.30
N LEU A 237 6.29 11.71 1.15
CA LEU A 237 6.96 12.30 0.01
C LEU A 237 7.35 13.77 0.27
N SER A 238 6.51 14.52 0.98
CA SER A 238 6.79 15.92 1.34
C SER A 238 8.05 16.08 2.20
N ALA A 239 8.43 15.06 2.98
CA ALA A 239 9.70 15.03 3.72
C ALA A 239 10.93 15.08 2.79
N GLY A 240 10.77 14.74 1.51
CA GLY A 240 11.79 14.94 0.49
C GLY A 240 12.20 16.41 0.34
N ALA A 241 11.37 17.37 0.77
CA ALA A 241 11.67 18.81 0.78
C ALA A 241 12.19 19.33 -0.57
N MET A 242 11.64 18.81 -1.67
CA MET A 242 11.92 19.27 -3.03
C MET A 242 10.67 19.91 -3.61
N PRO A 243 10.79 21.03 -4.35
CA PRO A 243 9.65 21.63 -5.01
C PRO A 243 9.08 20.68 -6.07
N ARG A 244 7.76 20.74 -6.27
CA ARG A 244 7.11 20.07 -7.40
C ARG A 244 7.74 20.59 -8.70
N PRO A 245 8.03 19.72 -9.68
CA PRO A 245 8.65 20.15 -10.92
C PRO A 245 7.69 21.03 -11.72
N GLU A 246 8.17 22.19 -12.16
CA GLU A 246 7.46 23.03 -13.12
C GLU A 246 7.76 22.54 -14.55
N PRO A 247 6.80 22.64 -15.49
CA PRO A 247 7.07 22.37 -16.90
C PRO A 247 8.18 23.31 -17.41
N PRO A 248 9.14 22.82 -18.23
CA PRO A 248 10.11 23.70 -18.87
C PRO A 248 9.41 24.74 -19.77
N PRO A 249 9.91 25.98 -19.85
CA PRO A 249 9.24 27.07 -20.57
C PRO A 249 9.12 26.82 -22.08
N GLU A 250 9.96 25.97 -22.65
CA GLU A 250 9.95 25.58 -24.06
C GLU A 250 8.93 24.47 -24.40
N VAL A 251 8.31 23.85 -23.39
CA VAL A 251 7.36 22.75 -23.59
C VAL A 251 5.95 23.31 -23.76
N ILE A 252 5.26 22.85 -24.81
CA ILE A 252 3.85 23.16 -25.04
C ILE A 252 3.03 22.46 -23.95
N GLY A 253 2.32 23.25 -23.15
CA GLY A 253 1.37 22.75 -22.16
C GLY A 253 0.19 21.99 -22.79
N PRO A 254 -0.75 21.47 -22.00
CA PRO A 254 -1.94 20.82 -22.55
C PRO A 254 -2.68 21.79 -23.49
N ALA A 255 -3.21 21.25 -24.61
CA ALA A 255 -3.84 22.05 -25.66
C ALA A 255 -5.10 22.80 -25.20
N PHE A 256 -5.64 22.41 -24.05
CA PHE A 256 -6.77 23.01 -23.35
C PHE A 256 -6.43 23.05 -21.86
N GLU A 257 -6.80 24.11 -21.15
CA GLU A 257 -6.79 24.12 -19.69
C GLU A 257 -7.91 23.16 -19.21
N ASP A 258 -7.57 22.23 -18.32
CA ASP A 258 -8.57 21.41 -17.64
C ASP A 258 -9.43 22.32 -16.74
N GLU A 259 -10.75 22.07 -16.64
CA GLU A 259 -11.62 22.77 -15.70
C GLU A 259 -11.10 22.58 -14.25
N GLU A 260 -11.18 23.61 -13.40
CA GLU A 260 -10.76 23.52 -12.00
C GLU A 260 -11.51 22.36 -11.30
N GLY A 261 -10.76 21.30 -10.96
CA GLY A 261 -11.30 20.12 -10.29
C GLY A 261 -11.93 20.46 -8.94
N SER A 262 -13.09 19.89 -8.67
CA SER A 262 -13.98 20.28 -7.56
C SER A 262 -13.69 19.60 -6.21
N GLY A 263 -12.56 18.88 -6.07
CA GLY A 263 -12.27 18.04 -4.90
C GLY A 263 -10.81 17.93 -4.48
N ASP A 264 -10.50 16.99 -3.58
CA ASP A 264 -9.17 16.79 -3.00
C ASP A 264 -8.11 16.27 -3.99
N ASP A 265 -6.84 16.15 -3.58
CA ASP A 265 -5.72 15.70 -4.43
C ASP A 265 -5.91 14.29 -5.06
N GLY A 266 -6.87 13.50 -4.59
CA GLY A 266 -7.29 12.23 -5.19
C GLY A 266 -8.48 12.36 -6.14
N HIS A 267 -9.21 13.47 -6.08
CA HIS A 267 -10.33 13.80 -6.94
C HIS A 267 -9.86 14.23 -8.34
N ARG A 268 -10.54 13.76 -9.39
CA ARG A 268 -10.08 13.92 -10.78
C ARG A 268 -11.19 14.40 -11.73
N GLY A 269 -12.00 15.34 -11.26
CA GLY A 269 -13.05 16.03 -12.01
C GLY A 269 -13.55 17.29 -11.31
#